data_AF-A0A934VUS0-F1
#
_entry.id   AF-A0A934VUS0-F1
#
_cell.length_a   1.000
_cell.length_b   1.000
_cell.length_c   1.000
_cell.angle_alpha   90.00
_cell.angle_beta   90.00
_cell.angle_gamma   90.00
#
_symmetry.space_group_name_H-M   'P 1'
#
loop_
_entity.id
_entity.type
_entity.pdbx_description
1 polymer ?
#
loop_
_entity_poly.entity_id
_entity_poly.type
_entity_poly.pdbx_seq_one_letter_code
_entity_poly.pdbx_strand_id
1 'polypeptide(L)'
;MMAMSGVNAEAKARVEALLLEPLAGLKRKRGRGAEDHDKAMERLRCDLAYMTDDELRGMVELITAHAVSTKGVWPDEGLIRVWAFDLRKPPAREATYPPSLMRSEMGDRAVAEGWAIELYAVAKRYGPPPPPRYMQGKLKEEAANNAHRVRVIEQNRAAGRATDDELAWLRRRDADMAEIHAIRAEKRESAA
;
A
#
# COMPACT_ATOMS: atom_id res chain seq x y z
N MET A 1 0.29 14.03 17.24
CA MET A 1 0.20 12.66 17.82
C MET A 1 -1.00 11.96 17.19
N MET A 2 -0.83 11.42 15.98
CA MET A 2 -1.92 10.73 15.28
C MET A 2 -2.10 9.32 15.84
N ALA A 3 -3.36 8.97 16.11
CA ALA A 3 -3.77 7.67 16.58
C ALA A 3 -3.37 6.59 15.56
N MET A 4 -2.31 5.84 15.87
CA MET A 4 -2.11 4.51 15.31
C MET A 4 -3.38 3.73 15.63
N SER A 5 -4.19 3.41 14.62
CA SER A 5 -5.39 2.60 14.76
C SER A 5 -5.00 1.37 15.56
N GLY A 6 -5.51 1.27 16.79
CA GLY A 6 -5.31 0.09 17.62
C GLY A 6 -5.81 -1.10 16.82
N VAL A 7 -4.89 -1.93 16.33
CA VAL A 7 -5.27 -3.24 15.83
C VAL A 7 -5.99 -3.90 16.99
N ASN A 8 -7.31 -4.08 16.85
CA ASN A 8 -8.11 -4.66 17.92
C ASN A 8 -7.53 -6.04 18.25
N ALA A 9 -7.42 -6.37 19.54
CA ALA A 9 -6.89 -7.64 20.02
C ALA A 9 -7.57 -8.83 19.34
N GLU A 10 -8.86 -8.71 19.01
CA GLU A 10 -9.63 -9.68 18.23
C GLU A 10 -9.05 -9.93 16.83
N ALA A 11 -8.63 -8.88 16.12
CA ALA A 11 -8.04 -9.02 14.79
C ALA A 11 -6.67 -9.71 14.85
N LYS A 12 -5.86 -9.41 15.88
CA LYS A 12 -4.59 -10.12 16.11
C LYS A 12 -4.82 -11.59 16.47
N ALA A 13 -5.81 -11.87 17.32
CA ALA A 13 -6.17 -13.24 17.70
C ALA A 13 -6.64 -14.06 16.49
N ARG A 14 -7.36 -13.43 15.55
CA ARG A 14 -7.71 -14.06 14.28
C ARG A 14 -6.47 -14.44 13.46
N VAL A 15 -5.50 -13.54 13.32
CA VAL A 15 -4.24 -13.85 12.61
C VAL A 15 -3.48 -14.98 13.32
N GLU A 16 -3.45 -14.98 14.65
CA GLU A 16 -2.84 -16.06 15.42
C GLU A 16 -3.48 -17.41 15.09
N ALA A 17 -4.80 -17.52 15.29
CA ALA A 17 -5.53 -18.77 15.16
C ALA A 17 -5.60 -19.29 13.73
N LEU A 18 -5.75 -18.41 12.73
CA LEU A 18 -5.97 -18.82 11.34
C LEU A 18 -4.70 -18.90 10.50
N LEU A 19 -3.59 -18.28 10.92
CA LEU A 19 -2.34 -18.26 10.16
C LEU A 19 -1.15 -18.80 10.96
N LEU A 20 -0.87 -18.28 12.15
CA LEU A 20 0.37 -18.60 12.86
C LEU A 20 0.34 -19.96 13.54
N GLU A 21 -0.76 -20.30 14.24
CA GLU A 21 -0.94 -21.62 14.87
C GLU A 21 -0.87 -22.79 13.86
N PRO A 22 -1.55 -22.74 12.70
CA PRO A 22 -1.41 -23.78 11.66
C PRO A 22 0.03 -23.97 11.15
N LEU A 23 0.88 -22.95 11.26
CA LEU A 23 2.24 -22.93 10.76
C LEU A 23 3.30 -23.08 11.86
N ALA A 24 2.92 -23.32 13.11
CA ALA A 24 3.83 -23.42 14.26
C ALA A 24 4.89 -24.54 14.12
N GLY A 25 4.64 -25.54 13.27
CA GLY A 25 5.59 -26.61 12.96
C GLY A 25 6.75 -26.20 12.05
N LEU A 26 6.71 -25.01 11.44
CA LEU A 26 7.79 -24.52 10.59
C LEU A 26 9.01 -24.07 11.39
N LYS A 27 10.19 -24.39 10.87
CA LYS A 27 11.48 -24.03 11.44
C LYS A 27 11.78 -22.56 11.20
N ARG A 28 12.38 -21.92 12.21
CA ARG A 28 12.92 -20.57 12.09
C ARG A 28 14.06 -20.53 11.07
N LYS A 29 14.23 -19.38 10.42
CA LYS A 29 15.37 -19.13 9.53
C LYS A 29 16.69 -19.25 10.30
N ARG A 30 17.67 -19.95 9.72
CA ARG A 30 19.01 -20.14 10.31
C ARG A 30 19.65 -18.78 10.61
N GLY A 31 20.23 -18.65 11.80
CA GLY A 31 20.90 -17.42 12.24
C GLY A 31 19.97 -16.35 12.81
N ARG A 32 18.65 -16.56 12.84
CA ARG A 32 17.70 -15.67 13.53
C ARG A 32 17.46 -16.15 14.96
N GLY A 33 17.61 -15.25 15.93
CA GLY A 33 17.31 -15.51 17.34
C GLY A 33 15.83 -15.86 17.58
N ALA A 34 15.51 -16.45 18.73
CA ALA A 34 14.11 -16.72 19.10
C ALA A 34 13.34 -15.41 19.25
N GLU A 35 13.91 -14.46 19.99
CA GLU A 35 13.34 -13.14 20.20
C GLU A 35 13.07 -12.37 18.88
N ASP A 36 14.00 -12.42 17.92
CA ASP A 36 13.83 -11.77 16.62
C ASP A 36 12.75 -12.43 15.77
N HIS A 37 12.54 -13.74 15.95
CA HIS A 37 11.46 -14.45 15.29
C HIS A 37 10.12 -14.08 15.92
N ASP A 38 10.02 -14.05 17.25
CA ASP A 38 8.78 -13.71 17.96
C ASP A 38 8.36 -12.26 17.66
N LYS A 39 9.32 -11.33 17.63
CA LYS A 39 9.09 -9.94 17.19
C LYS A 39 8.60 -9.87 15.74
N ALA A 40 9.09 -10.75 14.86
CA ALA A 40 8.62 -10.81 13.48
C ALA A 40 7.19 -11.35 13.39
N MET A 41 6.85 -12.38 14.18
CA MET A 41 5.48 -12.90 14.26
C MET A 41 4.52 -11.84 14.80
N GLU A 42 4.92 -11.06 15.80
CA GLU A 42 4.10 -9.97 16.33
C GLU A 42 3.86 -8.86 15.29
N ARG A 43 4.87 -8.50 14.49
CA ARG A 43 4.67 -7.56 13.38
C ARG A 43 3.69 -8.13 12.35
N LEU A 44 3.80 -9.41 12.00
CA LEU A 44 2.85 -10.04 11.08
C LEU A 44 1.41 -10.04 11.63
N ARG A 45 1.20 -10.24 12.94
CA ARG A 45 -0.13 -10.11 13.55
C ARG A 45 -0.72 -8.73 13.35
N CYS A 46 0.08 -7.68 13.51
CA CYS A 46 -0.35 -6.31 13.27
C CYS A 46 -0.63 -6.08 11.78
N ASP A 47 0.33 -6.45 10.92
CA ASP A 47 0.31 -6.11 9.51
C ASP A 47 -0.77 -6.85 8.74
N LEU A 48 -1.14 -8.07 9.14
CA LEU A 48 -2.12 -8.90 8.45
C LEU A 48 -3.53 -8.81 9.06
N ALA A 49 -3.73 -7.98 10.09
CA ALA A 49 -5.00 -7.89 10.82
C ALA A 49 -6.20 -7.45 9.96
N TYR A 50 -5.94 -6.78 8.83
CA TYR A 50 -6.96 -6.33 7.88
C TYR A 50 -7.50 -7.45 6.98
N MET A 51 -6.85 -8.61 6.96
CA MET A 51 -7.25 -9.75 6.12
C MET A 51 -8.46 -10.49 6.72
N THR A 52 -9.30 -11.00 5.83
CA THR A 52 -10.42 -11.89 6.18
C THR A 52 -9.93 -13.30 6.53
N ASP A 53 -10.80 -14.09 7.14
CA ASP A 53 -10.55 -15.49 7.46
C ASP A 53 -10.09 -16.31 6.25
N ASP A 54 -10.76 -16.17 5.10
CA ASP A 54 -10.44 -16.95 3.89
C ASP A 54 -9.09 -16.54 3.30
N GLU A 55 -8.77 -15.24 3.35
CA GLU A 55 -7.46 -14.74 2.90
C GLU A 55 -6.33 -15.22 3.82
N LEU A 56 -6.57 -15.31 5.14
CA LEU A 56 -5.60 -15.87 6.09
C LEU A 56 -5.40 -17.37 5.87
N ARG A 57 -6.45 -18.13 5.56
CA ARG A 57 -6.34 -19.55 5.18
C ARG A 57 -5.56 -19.72 3.87
N GLY A 58 -5.82 -18.87 2.87
CA GLY A 58 -5.05 -18.86 1.63
C GLY A 58 -3.56 -18.56 1.85
N MET A 59 -3.23 -17.70 2.82
CA MET A 59 -1.84 -17.46 3.23
C MET A 59 -1.16 -18.69 3.83
N VAL A 60 -1.90 -19.53 4.59
CA VAL A 60 -1.36 -20.81 5.09
C VAL A 60 -0.93 -21.69 3.91
N GLU A 61 -1.79 -21.84 2.89
CA GLU A 61 -1.48 -22.65 1.71
C GLU A 61 -0.23 -22.16 0.98
N LEU A 62 -0.11 -20.84 0.77
CA LEU A 62 1.07 -20.23 0.13
C LEU A 62 2.35 -20.47 0.92
N ILE A 63 2.31 -20.28 2.24
CA ILE A 63 3.49 -20.45 3.11
C ILE A 63 3.88 -21.94 3.18
N THR A 64 2.92 -22.84 3.30
CA THR A 64 3.18 -24.29 3.30
C THR A 64 3.78 -24.74 1.97
N ALA A 65 3.24 -24.28 0.83
CA ALA A 65 3.79 -24.58 -0.48
C ALA A 65 5.25 -24.09 -0.63
N HIS A 66 5.54 -22.87 -0.16
CA HIS A 66 6.92 -22.36 -0.13
C HIS A 66 7.82 -23.21 0.77
N ALA A 67 7.32 -23.60 1.94
CA ALA A 67 8.04 -24.39 2.92
C ALA A 67 8.50 -25.76 2.39
N VAL A 68 7.81 -26.34 1.40
CA VAL A 68 8.26 -27.58 0.73
C VAL A 68 9.67 -27.39 0.14
N SER A 69 9.89 -26.29 -0.57
CA SER A 69 11.19 -25.97 -1.20
C SER A 69 12.27 -25.53 -0.22
N THR A 70 11.88 -24.98 0.94
CA THR A 70 12.81 -24.48 1.97
C THR A 70 13.03 -25.48 3.11
N LYS A 71 12.57 -26.73 2.96
CA LYS A 71 12.70 -27.81 3.97
C LYS A 71 12.03 -27.48 5.30
N GLY A 72 10.83 -26.90 5.21
CA GLY A 72 10.00 -26.55 6.35
C GLY A 72 10.45 -25.28 7.06
N VAL A 73 11.08 -24.33 6.36
CA VAL A 73 11.56 -23.07 6.95
C VAL A 73 10.59 -21.93 6.65
N TRP A 74 10.33 -21.10 7.67
CA TRP A 74 9.54 -19.88 7.52
C TRP A 74 10.09 -18.97 6.40
N PRO A 75 9.24 -18.45 5.52
CA PRO A 75 9.63 -17.42 4.56
C PRO A 75 10.07 -16.14 5.27
N ASP A 76 10.79 -15.28 4.54
CA ASP A 76 11.11 -13.95 5.04
C ASP A 76 9.85 -13.09 5.19
N GLU A 77 9.80 -12.27 6.23
CA GLU A 77 8.67 -11.38 6.55
C GLU A 77 8.26 -10.49 5.36
N GLY A 78 9.25 -10.01 4.59
CA GLY A 78 9.00 -9.24 3.38
C GLY A 78 8.26 -10.02 2.29
N LEU A 79 8.56 -11.31 2.12
CA LEU A 79 7.88 -12.16 1.14
C LEU A 79 6.42 -12.44 1.55
N ILE A 80 6.19 -12.66 2.85
CA ILE A 80 4.83 -12.84 3.40
C ILE A 80 3.99 -11.58 3.16
N ARG A 81 4.57 -10.39 3.37
CA ARG A 81 3.89 -9.11 3.10
C ARG A 81 3.57 -8.90 1.62
N VAL A 82 4.43 -9.36 0.71
CA VAL A 82 4.16 -9.32 -0.74
C VAL A 82 2.96 -10.20 -1.08
N TRP A 83 2.93 -11.45 -0.62
CA TRP A 83 1.77 -12.32 -0.85
C TRP A 83 0.48 -11.77 -0.26
N ALA A 84 0.54 -11.22 0.96
CA ALA A 84 -0.61 -10.58 1.58
C ALA A 84 -1.13 -9.43 0.71
N PHE A 85 -0.23 -8.58 0.20
CA PHE A 85 -0.60 -7.47 -0.68
C PHE A 85 -1.21 -7.94 -2.01
N ASP A 86 -0.69 -9.03 -2.58
CA ASP A 86 -1.20 -9.63 -3.82
C ASP A 86 -2.59 -10.24 -3.65
N LEU A 87 -2.86 -10.88 -2.50
CA LEU A 87 -4.19 -11.40 -2.16
C LEU A 87 -5.16 -10.24 -1.88
N ARG A 88 -4.73 -9.28 -1.05
CA ARG A 88 -5.54 -8.14 -0.66
C ARG A 88 -4.67 -6.92 -0.38
N LYS A 89 -5.04 -5.81 -1.00
CA LYS A 89 -4.44 -4.52 -0.68
C LYS A 89 -4.95 -4.03 0.67
N PRO A 90 -4.07 -3.56 1.56
CA PRO A 90 -4.50 -2.91 2.79
C PRO A 90 -5.48 -1.77 2.47
N PRO A 91 -6.53 -1.56 3.29
CA PRO A 91 -7.37 -0.38 3.19
C PRO A 91 -6.51 0.89 3.14
N ALA A 92 -6.92 1.91 2.39
CA ALA A 92 -6.10 3.11 2.16
C ALA A 92 -5.60 3.78 3.46
N ARG A 93 -6.42 3.77 4.52
CA ARG A 93 -6.08 4.29 5.86
C ARG A 93 -5.00 3.49 6.62
N GLU A 94 -4.77 2.25 6.22
CA GLU A 94 -3.80 1.32 6.80
C GLU A 94 -2.57 1.12 5.89
N ALA A 95 -2.66 1.58 4.63
CA ALA A 95 -1.56 1.51 3.68
C ALA A 95 -0.45 2.52 4.01
N THR A 96 0.68 2.05 4.55
CA THR A 96 1.81 2.92 4.90
C THR A 96 2.62 3.39 3.69
N TYR A 97 2.61 2.61 2.60
CA TYR A 97 3.50 2.83 1.47
C TYR A 97 3.17 4.08 0.64
N PRO A 98 1.92 4.34 0.20
CA PRO A 98 1.62 5.52 -0.60
C PRO A 98 1.98 6.84 0.12
N PRO A 99 1.65 7.03 1.42
CA PRO A 99 2.10 8.21 2.16
C PRO A 99 3.63 8.30 2.26
N SER A 100 4.31 7.19 2.57
CA SER A 100 5.78 7.17 2.64
C SER A 100 6.42 7.58 1.31
N LEU A 101 5.91 7.08 0.18
CA LEU A 101 6.39 7.45 -1.15
C LEU A 101 6.17 8.93 -1.46
N MET A 102 5.00 9.48 -1.10
CA MET A 102 4.70 10.91 -1.26
C MET A 102 5.55 11.83 -0.39
N ARG A 103 6.08 11.32 0.74
CA ARG A 103 7.04 12.04 1.57
C ARG A 103 8.50 11.89 1.09
N SER A 104 8.79 11.02 0.14
CA SER A 104 10.16 10.80 -0.38
C SER A 104 10.61 11.88 -1.39
N GLU A 105 11.90 11.88 -1.74
CA GLU A 105 12.46 12.70 -2.82
C GLU A 105 11.77 12.45 -4.18
N MET A 106 11.30 11.23 -4.42
CA MET A 106 10.54 10.92 -5.63
C MET A 106 9.18 11.63 -5.62
N GLY A 107 8.51 11.66 -4.46
CA GLY A 107 7.27 12.42 -4.28
C GLY A 107 7.48 13.92 -4.43
N ASP A 108 8.59 14.45 -3.90
CA ASP A 108 8.96 15.86 -4.06
C ASP A 108 9.14 16.24 -5.54
N ARG A 109 9.86 15.40 -6.31
CA ARG A 109 9.99 15.57 -7.78
C ARG A 109 8.67 15.43 -8.51
N ALA A 110 7.85 14.45 -8.15
CA ALA A 110 6.57 14.23 -8.81
C ALA A 110 5.62 15.42 -8.67
N VAL A 111 5.62 16.10 -7.53
CA VAL A 111 4.86 17.34 -7.37
C VAL A 111 5.48 18.49 -8.14
N ALA A 112 6.80 18.67 -8.06
CA ALA A 112 7.49 19.75 -8.78
C ALA A 112 7.29 19.66 -10.30
N GLU A 113 7.22 18.46 -10.84
CA GLU A 113 7.09 18.18 -12.27
C GLU A 113 5.65 17.87 -12.71
N GLY A 114 4.68 17.86 -11.80
CA GLY A 114 3.25 17.75 -12.13
C GLY A 114 2.70 16.34 -12.41
N TRP A 115 3.31 15.27 -11.90
CA TRP A 115 2.88 13.87 -12.08
C TRP A 115 2.61 13.13 -10.76
N ALA A 116 2.32 13.86 -9.69
CA ALA A 116 2.14 13.30 -8.34
C ALA A 116 0.90 12.40 -8.20
N ILE A 117 -0.21 12.73 -8.88
CA ILE A 117 -1.45 11.94 -8.80
C ILE A 117 -1.25 10.58 -9.44
N GLU A 118 -0.55 10.56 -10.57
CA GLU A 118 -0.23 9.37 -11.32
C GLU A 118 0.71 8.46 -10.50
N LEU A 119 1.71 9.04 -9.82
CA LEU A 119 2.54 8.31 -8.86
C LEU A 119 1.73 7.77 -7.68
N TYR A 120 0.83 8.58 -7.11
CA TYR A 120 0.01 8.19 -5.97
C TYR A 120 -0.98 7.07 -6.34
N ALA A 121 -1.61 7.15 -7.50
CA ALA A 121 -2.50 6.13 -8.03
C ALA A 121 -1.76 4.81 -8.27
N VAL A 122 -0.55 4.86 -8.82
CA VAL A 122 0.32 3.68 -8.98
C VAL A 122 0.71 3.09 -7.63
N ALA A 123 1.06 3.91 -6.63
CA ALA A 123 1.39 3.42 -5.30
C ALA A 123 0.19 2.74 -4.61
N LYS A 124 -1.01 3.33 -4.70
CA LYS A 124 -2.25 2.71 -4.20
C LYS A 124 -2.56 1.40 -4.92
N ARG A 125 -2.30 1.34 -6.23
CA ARG A 125 -2.65 0.19 -7.07
C ARG A 125 -1.66 -0.95 -6.96
N TYR A 126 -0.36 -0.69 -6.91
CA TYR A 126 0.67 -1.72 -7.04
C TYR A 126 1.54 -1.88 -5.81
N GLY A 127 1.51 -0.94 -4.85
CA GLY A 127 2.34 -1.02 -3.66
C GLY A 127 3.83 -0.86 -3.98
N PRO A 128 4.72 -1.28 -3.06
CA PRO A 128 6.16 -1.26 -3.29
C PRO A 128 6.58 -2.35 -4.31
N PRO A 129 7.72 -2.17 -5.01
CA PRO A 129 8.68 -1.07 -4.91
C PRO A 129 8.28 0.18 -5.72
N PRO A 130 8.96 1.33 -5.52
CA PRO A 130 8.72 2.53 -6.31
C PRO A 130 8.86 2.30 -7.82
N PRO A 131 8.10 3.04 -8.65
CA PRO A 131 8.17 2.88 -10.09
C PRO A 131 9.60 3.10 -10.62
N PRO A 132 10.14 2.17 -11.43
CA PRO A 132 11.47 2.32 -12.02
C PRO A 132 11.51 3.50 -12.99
N ARG A 133 12.71 4.00 -13.30
CA ARG A 133 12.90 5.20 -14.13
C ARG A 133 12.16 5.16 -15.47
N TYR A 134 12.14 4.01 -16.14
CA TYR A 134 11.42 3.87 -17.42
C TYR A 134 9.90 4.05 -17.28
N MET A 135 9.33 3.67 -16.12
CA MET A 135 7.90 3.82 -15.85
C MET A 135 7.56 5.27 -15.50
N GLN A 136 8.48 6.02 -14.87
CA GLN A 136 8.29 7.44 -14.57
C GLN A 136 8.06 8.26 -15.85
N GLY A 137 8.68 7.91 -16.97
CA GLY A 137 8.39 8.54 -18.27
C GLY A 137 6.92 8.38 -18.69
N LYS A 138 6.35 7.17 -18.51
CA LYS A 138 4.93 6.91 -18.77
C LYS A 138 4.01 7.68 -17.83
N LEU A 139 4.38 7.82 -16.55
CA LEU A 139 3.60 8.61 -15.59
C LEU A 139 3.54 10.09 -15.98
N LYS A 140 4.63 10.65 -16.50
CA LYS A 140 4.64 12.04 -16.99
C LYS A 140 3.77 12.21 -18.24
N GLU A 141 3.80 11.25 -19.15
CA GLU A 141 2.93 11.25 -20.33
C GLU A 141 1.46 11.15 -19.94
N GLU A 142 1.13 10.25 -19.01
CA GLU A 142 -0.21 10.10 -18.46
C GLU A 142 -0.67 11.38 -17.75
N ALA A 143 0.21 12.03 -16.99
CA ALA A 143 -0.07 13.31 -16.35
C ALA A 143 -0.37 14.42 -17.37
N ALA A 144 0.38 14.48 -18.48
CA ALA A 144 0.14 15.44 -19.55
C ALA A 144 -1.22 15.21 -20.24
N ASN A 145 -1.56 13.94 -20.51
CA ASN A 145 -2.84 13.55 -21.07
C ASN A 145 -4.00 13.88 -20.12
N ASN A 146 -3.83 13.60 -18.82
CA ASN A 146 -4.80 13.95 -17.79
C ASN A 146 -4.97 15.46 -17.63
N ALA A 147 -3.89 16.24 -17.73
CA ALA A 147 -3.97 17.70 -17.72
C ALA A 147 -4.74 18.25 -18.93
N HIS A 148 -4.57 17.65 -20.11
CA HIS A 148 -5.41 17.97 -21.27
C HIS A 148 -6.88 17.59 -21.03
N ARG A 149 -7.14 16.40 -20.48
CA ARG A 149 -8.50 15.95 -20.12
C ARG A 149 -9.17 16.90 -19.14
N VAL A 150 -8.47 17.39 -18.12
CA VAL A 150 -8.99 18.40 -17.18
C VAL A 150 -9.45 19.65 -17.94
N ARG A 151 -8.63 20.19 -18.85
CA ARG A 151 -8.99 21.38 -19.64
C ARG A 151 -10.25 21.16 -20.47
N VAL A 152 -10.39 20.00 -21.11
CA VAL A 152 -11.57 19.66 -21.92
C VAL A 152 -12.81 19.56 -21.04
N ILE A 153 -12.72 18.88 -19.89
CA ILE A 153 -13.86 18.73 -18.98
C ILE A 153 -14.27 20.09 -18.42
N GLU A 154 -13.34 20.95 -18.03
CA GLU A 154 -13.67 22.29 -17.52
C GLU A 154 -14.34 23.17 -18.60
N GLN A 155 -13.91 23.06 -19.86
CA GLN A 155 -14.60 23.71 -20.99
C GLN A 155 -16.03 23.17 -21.18
N ASN A 156 -16.20 21.85 -21.13
CA ASN A 156 -17.51 21.21 -21.21
C ASN A 156 -18.41 21.64 -20.03
N ARG A 157 -17.85 21.74 -18.83
CA ARG A 157 -18.54 22.17 -17.61
C ARG A 157 -19.01 23.61 -17.73
N ALA A 158 -18.15 24.52 -18.17
CA ALA A 158 -18.50 25.92 -18.39
C ALA A 158 -19.59 26.08 -19.47
N ALA A 159 -19.61 25.19 -20.47
CA ALA A 159 -20.62 25.17 -21.52
C ALA A 159 -21.90 24.37 -21.16
N GLY A 160 -22.04 23.86 -19.94
CA GLY A 160 -23.19 23.05 -19.51
C GLY A 160 -23.31 21.68 -20.20
N ARG A 161 -22.21 21.18 -20.77
CA ARG A 161 -22.13 19.94 -21.55
C ARG A 161 -21.33 18.82 -20.87
N ALA A 162 -20.74 19.09 -19.70
CA ALA A 162 -20.02 18.05 -18.96
C ALA A 162 -20.99 16.98 -18.46
N THR A 163 -20.59 15.74 -18.64
CA THR A 163 -21.30 14.56 -18.15
C THR A 163 -21.04 14.34 -16.66
N ASP A 164 -21.94 13.61 -15.99
CA ASP A 164 -21.76 13.27 -14.57
C ASP A 164 -20.48 12.46 -14.32
N ASP A 165 -20.09 11.60 -15.26
CA ASP A 165 -18.86 10.80 -15.20
C ASP A 165 -17.60 11.67 -15.29
N GLU A 166 -17.60 12.68 -16.14
CA GLU A 166 -16.51 13.65 -16.24
C GLU A 166 -16.36 14.46 -14.95
N LEU A 167 -17.48 14.92 -14.38
CA LEU A 167 -17.48 15.65 -13.11
C LEU A 167 -17.06 14.74 -11.94
N ALA A 168 -17.49 13.48 -11.93
CA ALA A 168 -17.06 12.50 -10.94
C ALA A 168 -15.56 12.19 -11.05
N TRP A 169 -15.03 12.15 -12.27
CA TRP A 169 -13.59 11.97 -12.49
C TRP A 169 -12.77 13.15 -11.96
N LEU A 170 -13.21 14.40 -12.20
CA LEU A 170 -12.58 15.59 -11.62
C LEU A 170 -12.60 15.55 -10.09
N ARG A 171 -13.76 15.27 -9.48
CA ARG A 171 -13.88 15.16 -8.02
C ARG A 171 -12.91 14.16 -7.41
N ARG A 172 -12.74 12.99 -8.03
CA ARG A 172 -11.76 11.97 -7.57
C ARG A 172 -10.33 12.48 -7.68
N ARG A 173 -10.00 13.18 -8.77
CA ARG A 173 -8.66 13.75 -8.98
C ARG A 173 -8.34 14.83 -7.94
N ASP A 174 -9.29 15.70 -7.64
CA ASP A 174 -9.13 16.77 -6.65
C ASP A 174 -8.97 16.18 -5.24
N ALA A 175 -9.72 15.13 -4.91
CA ALA A 175 -9.58 14.41 -3.65
C ALA A 175 -8.19 13.77 -3.51
N ASP A 176 -7.68 13.13 -4.56
CA ASP A 176 -6.33 12.55 -4.56
C ASP A 176 -5.25 13.63 -4.38
N MET A 177 -5.40 14.81 -5.00
CA MET A 177 -4.48 15.93 -4.77
C MET A 177 -4.54 16.48 -3.35
N ALA A 178 -5.74 16.65 -2.81
CA ALA A 178 -5.92 17.11 -1.44
C ALA A 178 -5.26 16.15 -0.44
N GLU A 179 -5.40 14.84 -0.66
CA GLU A 179 -4.74 13.82 0.15
C GLU A 179 -3.21 13.87 0.04
N ILE A 180 -2.66 14.01 -1.16
CA ILE A 180 -1.21 14.21 -1.37
C ILE A 180 -0.70 15.46 -0.63
N HIS A 181 -1.45 16.56 -0.69
CA HIS A 181 -1.10 17.79 0.02
C HIS A 181 -1.12 17.60 1.54
N ALA A 182 -2.13 16.91 2.09
CA ALA A 182 -2.22 16.62 3.52
C ALA A 182 -1.03 15.76 4.00
N ILE A 183 -0.74 14.66 3.29
CA ILE A 183 0.41 13.77 3.59
C ILE A 183 1.74 14.55 3.64
N ARG A 184 1.90 15.52 2.74
CA ARG A 184 3.12 16.32 2.64
C ARG A 184 3.15 17.49 3.63
N ALA A 185 2.01 18.00 4.08
CA ALA A 185 1.95 18.99 5.15
C ALA A 185 2.48 18.39 6.48
N GLU A 186 2.05 17.18 6.82
CA GLU A 186 2.54 16.44 8.00
C GLU A 186 4.06 16.22 7.99
N LYS A 187 4.66 16.04 6.80
CA LYS A 187 6.13 15.96 6.64
C LYS A 187 6.81 17.26 7.07
N ARG A 188 6.24 18.41 6.72
CA ARG A 188 6.81 19.73 7.07
C ARG A 188 6.72 20.00 8.57
N GLU A 189 5.59 19.67 9.18
CA GLU A 189 5.39 19.81 10.63
C GLU A 189 6.31 18.91 11.45
N SER A 190 6.62 17.69 10.95
CA SER A 190 7.54 16.77 11.63
C SER A 190 9.01 17.15 11.48
N ALA A 191 9.34 18.07 10.57
CA ALA A 191 10.71 18.51 10.27
C ALA A 191 11.03 19.91 10.84
N ALA A 192 10.03 20.59 11.43
CA ALA A 192 10.16 21.88 12.11
C ALA A 192 10.31 21.69 13.62
#